data_AF-A0A9D3NDV2-F1
#
_entry.id   AF-A0A9D3NDV2-F1
#
_cell.length_a   1.000
_cell.length_b   1.000
_cell.length_c   1.000
_cell.angle_alpha   90.00
_cell.angle_beta   90.00
_cell.angle_gamma   90.00
#
_symmetry.space_group_name_H-M   'P 1'
#
loop_
_entity.id
_entity.type
_entity.pdbx_description
1 polymer ?
#
loop_
_entity_poly.entity_id
_entity_poly.type
_entity_poly.pdbx_seq_one_letter_code
_entity_poly.pdbx_strand_id
1 'polypeptide(L)'
;MLKEPKENKTVPENSASIIILLTDGDPNAGKANVLLLDVNFHYQENSVNSVTGSNFKQLFNGSEIVVAGRLNDLEMNDFPVEVHTQSLDDEFVLKGQASAQAWDTIFPDQDYISGDFTEHL
;
A
#
# COMPACT_ATOMS: atom_id res chain seq x y z
N MET A 1 9.67 -23.23 7.76
CA MET A 1 10.87 -22.77 7.05
C MET A 1 10.46 -22.47 5.63
N LEU A 2 10.22 -21.21 5.30
CA LEU A 2 9.79 -20.76 3.98
C LEU A 2 11.05 -20.67 3.10
N LYS A 3 11.30 -21.68 2.27
CA LYS A 3 12.42 -21.66 1.31
C LYS A 3 12.01 -21.86 -0.15
N GLU A 4 10.73 -21.96 -0.47
CA GLU A 4 10.34 -22.40 -1.81
C GLU A 4 9.24 -21.56 -2.47
N PRO A 5 9.51 -20.28 -2.78
CA PRO A 5 8.86 -19.66 -3.95
C PRO A 5 9.80 -19.43 -5.13
N LYS A 6 11.12 -19.46 -4.93
CA LYS A 6 12.09 -19.19 -6.03
C LYS A 6 12.33 -20.37 -6.97
N GLU A 7 12.04 -21.61 -6.55
CA GLU A 7 12.38 -22.80 -7.36
C GLU A 7 11.28 -23.23 -8.35
N ASN A 8 10.05 -22.70 -8.24
CA ASN A 8 8.91 -23.17 -9.03
C ASN A 8 8.30 -22.13 -10.00
N LYS A 9 8.99 -21.01 -10.27
CA LYS A 9 8.52 -19.93 -11.17
C LYS A 9 7.07 -19.49 -10.91
N THR A 10 6.66 -19.41 -9.64
CA THR A 10 5.30 -19.00 -9.26
C THR A 10 5.13 -17.48 -9.19
N VAL A 11 6.21 -16.72 -9.37
CA VAL A 11 6.18 -15.26 -9.42
C VAL A 11 6.53 -14.81 -10.84
N PRO A 12 5.65 -14.05 -11.52
CA PRO A 12 5.96 -13.46 -12.81
C PRO A 12 7.24 -12.61 -12.74
N GLU A 13 8.08 -12.66 -13.78
CA GLU A 13 9.33 -11.87 -13.84
C GLU A 13 9.07 -10.35 -13.80
N ASN A 14 7.82 -9.93 -14.05
CA ASN A 14 7.38 -8.53 -14.08
C ASN A 14 6.46 -8.16 -12.91
N SER A 15 6.84 -8.45 -11.66
CA SER A 15 6.09 -7.99 -10.48
C SER A 15 6.79 -6.85 -9.74
N ALA A 16 6.05 -5.77 -9.42
CA ALA A 16 6.50 -4.69 -8.54
C ALA A 16 5.94 -4.84 -7.13
N SER A 17 6.70 -4.40 -6.12
CA SER A 17 6.15 -4.14 -4.79
C SER A 17 5.53 -2.73 -4.75
N ILE A 18 4.34 -2.62 -4.16
CA ILE A 18 3.67 -1.34 -3.93
C ILE A 18 3.59 -1.05 -2.43
N ILE A 19 3.78 0.21 -2.05
CA ILE A 19 3.52 0.74 -0.71
C ILE A 19 2.54 1.89 -0.87
N ILE A 20 1.40 1.82 -0.19
CA ILE A 20 0.40 2.89 -0.14
C ILE A 20 0.38 3.44 1.27
N LEU A 21 0.51 4.76 1.36
CA LEU A 21 0.55 5.51 2.61
C LEU A 21 -0.67 6.42 2.68
N LEU A 22 -1.48 6.26 3.72
CA LEU A 22 -2.58 7.17 4.03
C LEU A 22 -2.24 7.88 5.35
N THR A 23 -1.91 9.16 5.25
CA THR A 23 -1.57 10.04 6.37
C THR A 23 -2.56 11.20 6.45
N ASP A 24 -2.77 11.69 7.66
CA ASP A 24 -3.54 12.91 7.92
C ASP A 24 -2.65 14.16 8.04
N GLY A 25 -1.33 14.01 7.92
CA GLY A 25 -0.38 15.11 7.70
C GLY A 25 -0.01 15.97 8.91
N ASP A 26 -0.70 15.85 10.04
CA ASP A 26 -0.50 16.70 11.21
C ASP A 26 0.04 15.92 12.42
N PRO A 27 1.15 16.34 13.05
CA PRO A 27 1.65 15.70 14.25
C PRO A 27 0.79 16.03 15.47
N ASN A 28 0.38 14.99 16.20
CA ASN A 28 -0.52 15.14 17.33
C ASN A 28 0.28 15.33 18.61
N ALA A 29 -0.13 16.26 19.46
CA ALA A 29 0.36 16.39 20.83
C ALA A 29 -0.12 15.24 21.75
N GLY A 30 -0.09 13.98 21.28
CA GLY A 30 -0.41 12.77 22.05
C GLY A 30 -1.91 12.44 22.18
N LYS A 31 -2.78 12.97 21.31
CA LYS A 31 -4.22 12.64 21.30
C LYS A 31 -4.57 11.70 20.14
N ALA A 32 -5.17 10.55 20.46
CA ALA A 32 -5.76 9.64 19.48
C ALA A 32 -7.22 10.04 19.23
N ASN A 33 -7.44 10.89 18.22
CA ASN A 33 -8.79 11.21 17.73
C ASN A 33 -9.06 10.34 16.51
N VAL A 34 -10.19 9.63 16.47
CA VAL A 34 -10.59 8.92 15.26
C VAL A 34 -10.87 9.96 14.17
N LEU A 35 -10.16 9.85 13.06
CA LEU A 35 -10.39 10.67 11.89
C LEU A 35 -11.39 9.95 10.98
N LEU A 36 -11.08 8.71 10.64
CA LEU A 36 -11.86 7.89 9.72
C LEU A 36 -12.25 6.54 10.31
N LEU A 37 -13.40 6.03 9.88
CA LEU A 37 -13.96 4.72 10.18
C LEU A 37 -14.08 3.89 8.90
N ASP A 38 -14.00 2.56 9.03
CA ASP A 38 -14.22 1.59 7.96
C ASP A 38 -13.47 1.96 6.67
N VAL A 39 -12.15 2.08 6.78
CA VAL A 39 -11.24 2.42 5.69
C VAL A 39 -11.00 1.16 4.84
N ASN A 40 -11.56 1.13 3.64
CA ASN A 40 -11.49 0.01 2.71
C ASN A 40 -10.79 0.42 1.41
N PHE A 41 -9.65 -0.19 1.13
CA PHE A 41 -8.88 -0.02 -0.09
C PHE A 41 -9.41 -0.96 -1.17
N HIS A 42 -9.77 -0.39 -2.31
CA HIS A 42 -10.18 -1.08 -3.52
C HIS A 42 -9.10 -0.93 -4.60
N TYR A 43 -8.64 -2.08 -5.05
CA TYR A 43 -7.67 -2.24 -6.13
C TYR A 43 -8.39 -2.74 -7.37
N GLN A 44 -7.93 -2.33 -8.56
CA GLN A 44 -8.50 -2.83 -9.81
C GLN A 44 -8.35 -4.37 -9.90
N GLU A 45 -9.36 -5.07 -10.41
CA GLU A 45 -9.27 -6.51 -10.60
C GLU A 45 -8.05 -6.90 -11.45
N ASN A 46 -7.38 -7.99 -11.05
CA ASN A 46 -6.19 -8.52 -11.71
C ASN A 46 -4.96 -7.58 -11.77
N SER A 47 -4.98 -6.44 -11.08
CA SER A 47 -3.81 -5.55 -10.98
C SER A 47 -2.83 -5.97 -9.89
N VAL A 48 -3.36 -6.44 -8.75
CA VAL A 48 -2.60 -6.89 -7.58
C VAL A 48 -2.67 -8.41 -7.47
N ASN A 49 -1.51 -9.01 -7.21
CA ASN A 49 -1.35 -10.42 -6.89
C ASN A 49 -1.66 -10.72 -5.42
N SER A 50 -1.17 -9.86 -4.53
CA SER A 50 -1.29 -9.97 -3.08
C SER A 50 -1.16 -8.60 -2.42
N VAL A 51 -1.80 -8.44 -1.25
CA VAL A 51 -1.73 -7.24 -0.40
C VAL A 51 -1.71 -7.64 1.08
N THR A 52 -1.04 -6.86 1.94
CA THR A 52 -0.98 -7.11 3.40
C THR A 52 -2.29 -6.79 4.11
N GLY A 53 -3.10 -5.90 3.54
CA GLY A 53 -4.40 -5.55 4.06
C GLY A 53 -5.18 -4.66 3.11
N SER A 54 -6.50 -4.69 3.22
CA SER A 54 -7.38 -3.81 2.47
C SER A 54 -8.48 -3.19 3.32
N ASN A 55 -8.74 -3.70 4.54
CA ASN A 55 -9.82 -3.20 5.38
C ASN A 55 -9.28 -2.88 6.77
N PHE A 56 -9.45 -1.64 7.20
CA PHE A 56 -8.99 -1.11 8.48
C PHE A 56 -10.15 -0.42 9.18
N LYS A 57 -10.39 -0.76 10.44
CA LYS A 57 -11.55 -0.24 11.16
C LYS A 57 -11.49 1.26 11.39
N GLN A 58 -10.30 1.80 11.62
CA GLN A 58 -10.12 3.19 12.04
C GLN A 58 -8.78 3.73 11.53
N LEU A 59 -8.77 4.98 11.10
CA LEU A 59 -7.57 5.81 10.99
C LEU A 59 -7.64 6.87 12.08
N PHE A 60 -6.61 6.90 12.93
CA PHE A 60 -6.47 7.93 13.94
C PHE A 60 -5.69 9.11 13.39
N ASN A 61 -6.01 10.29 13.91
CA ASN A 61 -5.25 11.47 13.63
C ASN A 61 -3.78 11.27 14.10
N GLY A 62 -2.81 11.75 13.33
CA GLY A 62 -1.36 11.57 13.53
C GLY A 62 -0.84 10.16 13.26
N SER A 63 -1.69 9.28 12.74
CA SER A 63 -1.32 7.90 12.40
C SER A 63 -1.24 7.69 10.90
N GLU A 64 -0.64 6.58 10.51
CA GLU A 64 -0.47 6.21 9.11
C GLU A 64 -0.93 4.77 8.90
N ILE A 65 -1.71 4.55 7.85
CA ILE A 65 -1.97 3.20 7.34
C ILE A 65 -0.97 2.94 6.21
N VAL A 66 -0.22 1.84 6.36
CA VAL A 66 0.69 1.35 5.33
C VAL A 66 0.18 0.02 4.80
N VAL A 67 -0.09 -0.02 3.50
CA VAL A 67 -0.40 -1.26 2.80
C VAL A 67 0.75 -1.60 1.87
N ALA A 68 1.23 -2.83 1.97
CA ALA A 68 2.18 -3.41 1.03
C ALA A 68 1.47 -4.39 0.10
N GLY A 69 1.94 -4.51 -1.14
CA GLY A 69 1.39 -5.48 -2.09
C GLY A 69 2.33 -5.80 -3.23
N ARG A 70 1.91 -6.73 -4.08
CA ARG A 70 2.62 -7.14 -5.29
C ARG A 70 1.73 -6.93 -6.51
N LEU A 71 2.20 -6.17 -7.49
CA LEU A 71 1.53 -5.97 -8.77
C LEU A 71 1.78 -7.15 -9.72
N ASN A 72 0.81 -7.44 -10.57
CA ASN A 72 0.93 -8.49 -11.60
C ASN A 72 1.77 -8.04 -12.81
N ASP A 73 1.89 -6.73 -13.05
CA ASP A 73 2.64 -6.15 -14.18
C ASP A 73 3.43 -4.90 -13.74
N LEU A 74 4.70 -4.80 -14.15
CA LEU A 74 5.61 -3.68 -13.90
C LEU A 74 5.30 -2.46 -14.78
N GLU A 75 4.62 -2.63 -15.91
CA GLU A 75 4.35 -1.51 -16.84
C GLU A 75 3.14 -0.65 -16.43
N MET A 76 2.57 -0.88 -15.25
CA MET A 76 1.44 -0.10 -14.76
C MET A 76 1.88 1.28 -14.27
N ASN A 77 1.92 2.22 -15.21
CA ASN A 77 1.92 3.66 -14.90
C ASN A 77 0.51 4.06 -14.44
N ASP A 78 0.43 4.85 -13.36
CA ASP A 78 -0.80 5.42 -12.82
C ASP A 78 -1.86 4.39 -12.38
N PHE A 79 -1.43 3.45 -11.52
CA PHE A 79 -2.28 2.50 -10.82
C PHE A 79 -3.38 3.20 -9.99
N PRO A 80 -4.66 3.08 -10.36
CA PRO A 80 -5.74 3.70 -9.62
C PRO A 80 -6.02 2.93 -8.33
N VAL A 81 -6.13 3.66 -7.22
CA VAL A 81 -6.55 3.14 -5.92
C VAL A 81 -7.75 3.94 -5.45
N GLU A 82 -8.81 3.26 -5.04
CA GLU A 82 -9.96 3.90 -4.41
C GLU A 82 -10.01 3.51 -2.94
N VAL A 83 -10.25 4.47 -2.05
CA VAL A 83 -10.41 4.22 -0.61
C VAL A 83 -11.79 4.67 -0.20
N HIS A 84 -12.62 3.72 0.20
CA HIS A 84 -13.97 3.96 0.72
C HIS A 84 -13.89 4.04 2.23
N THR A 85 -14.52 5.05 2.82
CA THR A 85 -14.36 5.32 4.24
C THR A 85 -15.47 6.21 4.75
N GLN A 86 -15.62 6.24 6.07
CA GLN A 86 -16.57 7.08 6.80
C GLN A 86 -15.81 8.12 7.62
N SER A 87 -16.21 9.38 7.51
CA SER A 87 -15.98 10.40 8.54
C SER A 87 -17.07 10.25 9.61
N LEU A 88 -17.00 11.05 10.69
CA LEU A 88 -18.00 11.00 11.75
C LEU A 88 -19.44 11.25 11.25
N ASP A 89 -19.60 12.01 10.17
CA ASP A 89 -20.91 12.45 9.68
C ASP A 89 -21.22 12.03 8.23
N ASP A 90 -20.23 11.55 7.45
CA ASP A 90 -20.38 11.32 6.01
C ASP A 90 -19.55 10.13 5.50
N GLU A 91 -20.05 9.46 4.46
CA GLU A 91 -19.27 8.52 3.65
C GLU A 91 -18.57 9.24 2.52
N PHE A 92 -17.32 8.86 2.24
CA PHE A 92 -16.58 9.42 1.11
C PHE A 92 -15.65 8.40 0.47
N VAL A 93 -15.34 8.68 -0.80
CA VAL A 93 -14.41 7.89 -1.61
C VAL A 93 -13.23 8.77 -2.00
N LEU A 94 -12.05 8.40 -1.55
CA LEU A 94 -10.79 9.01 -1.99
C LEU A 94 -10.28 8.24 -3.21
N LYS A 95 -9.86 8.97 -4.24
CA LYS A 95 -9.20 8.39 -5.41
C LYS A 95 -7.75 8.81 -5.42
N GLY A 96 -6.85 7.84 -5.46
CA GLY A 96 -5.42 8.03 -5.61
C GLY A 96 -4.93 7.39 -6.91
N GLN A 97 -3.79 7.87 -7.39
CA GLN A 97 -3.01 7.20 -8.41
C GLN A 97 -1.62 6.96 -7.85
N ALA A 98 -1.15 5.73 -7.97
CA ALA A 98 0.19 5.33 -7.59
C ALA A 98 0.96 4.92 -8.85
N SER A 99 2.24 5.27 -8.92
CA SER A 99 3.07 4.87 -10.06
C SER A 99 4.28 4.13 -9.54
N ALA A 100 4.56 2.97 -10.12
CA ALA A 100 5.76 2.23 -9.82
C ALA A 100 6.95 3.03 -10.36
N GLN A 101 7.74 3.59 -9.46
CA GLN A 101 8.98 4.30 -9.81
C GLN A 101 10.17 3.41 -9.47
N ALA A 102 11.21 3.45 -10.31
CA ALA A 102 12.44 2.73 -10.03
C ALA A 102 13.01 3.18 -8.68
N TRP A 103 13.48 2.22 -7.89
CA TRP A 103 13.92 2.47 -6.52
C TRP A 103 15.07 3.49 -6.46
N ASP A 104 16.00 3.41 -7.41
CA ASP A 104 17.11 4.36 -7.58
C ASP A 104 16.64 5.80 -7.84
N THR A 105 15.40 6.00 -8.30
CA THR A 105 14.79 7.32 -8.49
C THR A 105 14.22 7.87 -7.18
N ILE A 106 13.63 7.02 -6.33
CA ILE A 106 12.96 7.44 -5.09
C ILE A 106 13.98 7.59 -3.94
N PHE A 107 14.93 6.67 -3.86
CA PHE A 107 15.93 6.61 -2.80
C PHE A 107 17.34 6.43 -3.39
N PRO A 108 17.87 7.45 -4.10
CA PRO A 108 19.14 7.35 -4.82
C PRO A 108 20.34 7.08 -3.89
N ASP A 109 20.23 7.50 -2.63
CA ASP A 109 21.28 7.38 -1.62
C ASP A 109 21.15 6.11 -0.76
N GLN A 110 20.18 5.25 -1.05
CA GLN A 110 19.97 4.00 -0.31
C GLN A 110 20.18 2.81 -1.23
N ASP A 111 21.04 1.90 -0.80
CA ASP A 111 21.17 0.61 -1.48
C ASP A 111 19.81 -0.11 -1.44
N TYR A 112 19.35 -0.59 -2.60
CA TYR A 112 18.11 -1.37 -2.72
C TYR A 112 18.20 -2.62 -1.83
N ILE A 113 17.68 -2.52 -0.61
CA ILE A 113 17.60 -3.64 0.32
C ILE A 113 16.38 -4.44 -0.11
N SER A 114 16.64 -5.46 -0.93
CA SER A 114 15.70 -6.28 -1.70
C SER A 114 14.34 -6.61 -1.05
N GLY A 115 13.39 -7.08 -1.89
CA GLY A 115 12.03 -7.51 -1.56
C GLY A 115 11.78 -8.41 -0.33
N ASP A 116 12.82 -8.86 0.39
CA ASP A 116 12.70 -9.43 1.73
C ASP A 116 12.02 -8.49 2.74
N PHE A 117 12.13 -7.16 2.61
CA PHE A 117 11.46 -6.23 3.55
C PHE A 117 9.93 -6.24 3.38
N THR A 118 9.44 -6.28 2.14
CA THR A 118 8.01 -6.26 1.85
C THR A 118 7.39 -7.65 1.94
N GLU A 119 8.16 -8.71 1.68
CA GLU A 119 7.71 -10.10 1.77
C GLU A 119 7.60 -10.65 3.21
N HIS A 120 8.14 -9.94 4.21
CA HIS A 120 8.10 -10.33 5.63
C HIS A 120 7.26 -9.40 6.53
N LEU A 121 6.48 -8.48 5.97
CA LEU A 121 5.49 -7.67 6.72
C LEU A 121 4.25 -8.47 7.11
#